data_AF-A0A9R0SVB9-F1
#
_entry.id   AF-A0A9R0SVB9-F1
#
_cell.length_a   1.000
_cell.length_b   1.000
_cell.length_c   1.000
_cell.angle_alpha   90.00
_cell.angle_beta   90.00
_cell.angle_gamma   90.00
#
_symmetry.space_group_name_H-M   'P 1'
#
loop_
_entity.id
_entity.type
_entity.pdbx_description
1 polymer ?
#
loop_
_entity_poly.entity_id
_entity_poly.type
_entity_poly.pdbx_seq_one_letter_code
_entity_poly.pdbx_strand_id
1 'polypeptide(L)'
;MALRLGTVTTVVASSAAAARDILQRHDAAFSGRFVLDGTHVSAHYTHSMVWLPASSPRWRALRKVRSGELFAPHRLDMHQSLRQEKVHQLVSHVAQLARESAPVHVGRLAFTTALNLLSSTIFSTDLADLDDRHVKPGEFESVLAELNVTVGLPNLSDFIPEVAWLDLQGVRRRIEGLFQRLHAMMDEHIELHMRARAAGEPTKKNFLDVLLDYRNTDDNQGFERQTLLKLLSVSIFRVLC
;
A
#
# COMPACT_ATOMS: atom_id res chain seq x y z
N MET A 1 7.11 -28.47 9.22
CA MET A 1 6.34 -28.32 10.47
C MET A 1 4.91 -27.99 10.12
N ALA A 2 3.91 -28.55 10.80
CA ALA A 2 2.49 -28.24 10.57
C ALA A 2 1.86 -27.74 11.87
N LEU A 3 1.06 -26.69 11.76
CA LEU A 3 0.33 -26.04 12.85
C LEU A 3 -1.16 -26.05 12.53
N ARG A 4 -2.00 -26.07 13.56
CA ARG A 4 -3.43 -25.78 13.44
C ARG A 4 -3.72 -24.47 14.13
N LEU A 5 -4.06 -23.44 13.36
CA LEU A 5 -4.46 -22.13 13.84
C LEU A 5 -5.99 -22.08 13.81
N GLY A 6 -6.62 -22.42 14.94
CA GLY A 6 -8.06 -22.69 14.97
C GLY A 6 -8.42 -23.91 14.10
N THR A 7 -9.30 -23.71 13.13
CA THR A 7 -9.70 -24.72 12.14
C THR A 7 -8.78 -24.74 10.91
N VAL A 8 -7.90 -23.74 10.73
CA VAL A 8 -7.00 -23.61 9.58
C VAL A 8 -5.71 -24.41 9.79
N THR A 9 -5.38 -25.29 8.85
CA THR A 9 -4.09 -26.01 8.84
C THR A 9 -3.02 -25.19 8.13
N THR A 10 -1.90 -24.95 8.79
CA THR A 10 -0.80 -24.13 8.28
C THR A 10 0.49 -24.94 8.25
N VAL A 11 1.13 -25.00 7.09
CA VAL A 11 2.45 -25.63 6.94
C VAL A 11 3.52 -24.56 6.98
N VAL A 12 4.49 -24.72 7.89
CA VAL A 12 5.60 -23.78 8.07
C VAL A 12 6.84 -24.30 7.37
N ALA A 13 7.35 -23.49 6.43
CA ALA A 13 8.62 -23.71 5.75
C ALA A 13 9.75 -23.00 6.52
N SER A 14 10.45 -23.76 7.36
CA SER A 14 11.49 -23.25 8.26
C SER A 14 12.92 -23.57 7.80
N SER A 15 13.12 -23.88 6.51
CA SER A 15 14.45 -24.12 5.93
C SER A 15 14.56 -23.54 4.52
N ALA A 16 15.78 -23.20 4.10
CA ALA A 16 16.05 -22.68 2.76
C ALA A 16 15.66 -23.68 1.65
N ALA A 17 15.82 -24.98 1.90
CA ALA A 17 15.39 -26.03 0.99
C ALA A 17 13.86 -26.03 0.81
N ALA A 18 13.10 -26.01 1.91
CA ALA A 18 11.65 -25.96 1.87
C ALA A 18 11.14 -24.67 1.19
N ALA A 19 11.77 -23.52 1.48
CA ALA A 19 11.45 -22.26 0.81
C ALA A 19 11.71 -22.33 -0.71
N ARG A 20 12.80 -22.97 -1.14
CA ARG A 20 13.10 -23.18 -2.57
C ARG A 20 12.05 -24.07 -3.25
N ASP A 21 11.62 -25.13 -2.57
CA ASP A 21 10.62 -26.04 -3.11
C ASP A 21 9.28 -25.31 -3.30
N ILE A 22 8.86 -24.50 -2.33
CA ILE A 22 7.58 -23.77 -2.36
C ILE A 22 7.61 -22.57 -3.30
N LEU A 23 8.66 -21.73 -3.23
CA LEU A 23 8.71 -20.43 -3.91
C LEU A 23 9.36 -20.48 -5.30
N GLN A 24 9.97 -21.61 -5.69
CA GLN A 24 10.63 -21.74 -7.00
C GLN A 24 10.22 -23.02 -7.74
N ARG A 25 10.34 -24.20 -7.12
CA ARG A 25 10.06 -25.47 -7.83
C ARG A 25 8.58 -25.71 -8.07
N HIS A 26 7.75 -25.33 -7.11
CA HIS A 26 6.30 -25.53 -7.12
C HIS A 26 5.55 -24.20 -6.98
N ASP A 27 6.16 -23.10 -7.41
CA ASP A 27 5.65 -21.73 -7.21
C ASP A 27 4.23 -21.54 -7.77
N ALA A 28 3.91 -22.13 -8.92
CA ALA A 28 2.58 -22.06 -9.50
C ALA A 28 1.49 -22.62 -8.56
N ALA A 29 1.76 -23.75 -7.90
CA ALA A 29 0.84 -24.39 -6.96
C ALA A 29 0.68 -23.60 -5.65
N PHE A 30 1.72 -22.88 -5.23
CA PHE A 30 1.74 -22.09 -3.98
C PHE A 30 1.62 -20.58 -4.21
N SER A 31 1.23 -20.15 -5.42
CA SER A 31 1.10 -18.73 -5.79
C SER A 31 -0.14 -18.06 -5.18
N GLY A 32 -1.10 -18.86 -4.72
CA GLY A 32 -2.30 -18.40 -4.02
C GLY A 32 -1.99 -17.73 -2.68
N ARG A 33 -2.92 -16.91 -2.21
CA ARG A 33 -2.80 -16.15 -0.97
C ARG A 33 -3.96 -16.50 -0.05
N PHE A 34 -3.65 -16.64 1.24
CA PHE A 34 -4.69 -16.70 2.26
C PHE A 34 -5.43 -15.36 2.31
N VAL A 35 -6.75 -15.40 2.16
CA VAL A 35 -7.61 -14.21 2.14
C VAL A 35 -8.09 -13.96 3.56
N LEU A 36 -7.71 -12.82 4.13
CA LEU A 36 -8.13 -12.42 5.48
C LEU A 36 -9.57 -11.91 5.44
N ASP A 37 -10.38 -12.18 6.46
CA ASP A 37 -11.77 -11.74 6.61
C ASP A 37 -11.90 -10.22 6.40
N GLY A 38 -10.97 -9.45 6.95
CA GLY A 38 -10.92 -7.99 6.77
C GLY A 38 -10.82 -7.53 5.31
N THR A 39 -10.31 -8.37 4.40
CA THR A 39 -10.15 -8.03 2.98
C THR A 39 -11.40 -8.35 2.14
N HIS A 40 -12.42 -8.96 2.73
CA HIS A 40 -13.72 -9.14 2.09
C HIS A 40 -14.53 -7.83 2.00
N VAL A 41 -14.17 -6.84 2.82
CA VAL A 41 -14.74 -5.49 2.77
C VAL A 41 -14.64 -4.93 1.35
N SER A 42 -15.76 -4.46 0.80
CA SER A 42 -15.86 -3.89 -0.56
C SER A 42 -15.23 -4.77 -1.64
N ALA A 43 -15.21 -6.10 -1.42
CA ALA A 43 -14.50 -7.07 -2.23
C ALA A 43 -13.06 -6.63 -2.55
N HIS A 44 -12.30 -6.18 -1.53
CA HIS A 44 -10.93 -5.69 -1.72
C HIS A 44 -10.03 -6.77 -2.36
N TYR A 45 -10.13 -8.00 -1.86
CA TYR A 45 -9.33 -9.14 -2.34
C TYR A 45 -9.53 -9.45 -3.85
N THR A 46 -10.69 -9.15 -4.44
CA THR A 46 -10.99 -9.45 -5.86
C THR A 46 -10.43 -8.43 -6.85
N HIS A 47 -9.83 -7.34 -6.35
CA HIS A 47 -9.30 -6.25 -7.19
C HIS A 47 -7.87 -5.87 -6.80
N SER A 48 -7.45 -6.19 -5.58
CA SER A 48 -6.12 -5.92 -5.07
C SER A 48 -5.08 -6.87 -5.66
N MET A 49 -3.96 -6.31 -6.13
CA MET A 49 -2.81 -7.07 -6.61
C MET A 49 -2.24 -8.05 -5.56
N VAL A 50 -2.50 -7.81 -4.26
CA VAL A 50 -1.98 -8.67 -3.19
C VAL A 50 -2.66 -10.04 -3.19
N TRP A 51 -3.97 -10.12 -3.47
CA TRP A 51 -4.77 -11.35 -3.37
C TRP A 51 -5.24 -11.92 -4.72
N LEU A 52 -5.24 -11.11 -5.78
CA LEU A 52 -5.58 -11.58 -7.11
C LEU A 52 -4.67 -12.78 -7.52
N PRO A 53 -5.22 -13.86 -8.10
CA PRO A 53 -4.42 -14.98 -8.57
C PRO A 53 -3.41 -14.56 -9.64
N ALA A 54 -2.21 -15.15 -9.63
CA ALA A 54 -1.17 -14.83 -10.61
C ALA A 54 -1.57 -15.12 -12.07
N SER A 55 -2.50 -16.06 -12.27
CA SER A 55 -3.09 -16.37 -13.58
C SER A 55 -4.03 -15.27 -14.10
N SER A 56 -4.51 -14.38 -13.22
CA SER A 56 -5.43 -13.29 -13.60
C SER A 56 -4.76 -12.33 -14.58
N PRO A 57 -5.37 -12.02 -15.74
CA PRO A 57 -4.90 -10.97 -16.64
C PRO A 57 -4.76 -9.62 -15.90
N ARG A 58 -5.71 -9.30 -15.02
CA ARG A 58 -5.69 -8.08 -14.20
C ARG A 58 -4.47 -8.04 -13.28
N TRP A 59 -4.14 -9.15 -12.61
CA TRP A 59 -2.94 -9.22 -11.78
C TRP A 59 -1.66 -8.97 -12.59
N ARG A 60 -1.55 -9.60 -13.78
CA ARG A 60 -0.41 -9.43 -14.68
C ARG A 60 -0.28 -7.98 -15.16
N ALA A 61 -1.39 -7.35 -15.54
CA ALA A 61 -1.45 -5.94 -15.93
C ALA A 61 -0.97 -5.01 -14.80
N LEU A 62 -1.55 -5.15 -13.61
CA LEU A 62 -1.17 -4.35 -12.44
C LEU A 62 0.31 -4.55 -12.11
N ARG A 63 0.81 -5.80 -12.13
CA ARG A 63 2.21 -6.11 -11.82
C ARG A 63 3.16 -5.53 -12.87
N LYS A 64 2.80 -5.58 -14.15
CA LYS A 64 3.58 -5.00 -15.25
C LYS A 64 3.71 -3.49 -15.08
N VAL A 65 2.60 -2.79 -14.86
CA VAL A 65 2.61 -1.33 -14.64
C VAL A 65 3.44 -0.97 -13.41
N ARG A 66 3.14 -1.57 -12.25
CA ARG A 66 3.89 -1.28 -11.01
C ARG A 66 5.40 -1.53 -11.16
N SER A 67 5.78 -2.67 -11.74
CA SER A 67 7.21 -3.02 -11.87
C SER A 67 7.92 -2.17 -12.92
N GLY A 68 7.24 -1.81 -14.01
CA GLY A 68 7.81 -1.00 -15.08
C GLY A 68 7.86 0.50 -14.79
N GLU A 69 6.90 1.02 -14.03
CA GLU A 69 6.61 2.46 -13.98
C GLU A 69 6.87 3.08 -12.61
N LEU A 70 6.93 2.27 -11.54
CA LEU A 70 7.22 2.73 -10.19
C LEU A 70 8.56 2.21 -9.66
N PHE A 71 8.89 0.95 -9.94
CA PHE A 71 10.07 0.28 -9.36
C PHE A 71 11.16 -0.10 -10.38
N ALA A 72 11.00 0.25 -11.66
CA ALA A 72 12.04 -0.04 -12.65
C ALA A 72 13.29 0.82 -12.39
N PRO A 73 14.52 0.30 -12.63
CA PRO A 73 15.75 1.04 -12.37
C PRO A 73 15.77 2.45 -12.97
N HIS A 74 15.40 2.60 -14.24
CA HIS A 74 15.36 3.91 -14.90
C HIS A 74 14.34 4.88 -14.25
N ARG A 75 13.23 4.39 -13.70
CA ARG A 75 12.26 5.21 -12.95
C ARG A 75 12.82 5.62 -11.60
N LEU A 76 13.51 4.71 -10.93
CA LEU A 76 14.23 5.04 -9.70
C LEU A 76 15.29 6.10 -9.96
N ASP A 77 16.03 6.04 -11.06
CA ASP A 77 17.02 7.06 -11.43
C ASP A 77 16.35 8.42 -11.69
N MET A 78 15.23 8.44 -12.43
CA MET A 78 14.43 9.66 -12.64
C MET A 78 13.95 10.30 -11.33
N HIS A 79 13.61 9.49 -10.32
CA HIS A 79 13.17 9.97 -9.00
C HIS A 79 14.33 10.15 -7.99
N GLN A 80 15.59 10.14 -8.43
CA GLN A 80 16.75 10.27 -7.54
C GLN A 80 16.75 11.61 -6.80
N SER A 81 16.48 12.71 -7.49
CA SER A 81 16.43 14.06 -6.90
C SER A 81 15.38 14.15 -5.80
N LEU A 82 14.19 13.59 -6.04
CA LEU A 82 13.12 13.53 -5.05
C LEU A 82 13.54 12.74 -3.80
N ARG A 83 14.22 11.59 -3.97
CA ARG A 83 14.75 10.84 -2.81
C ARG A 83 15.77 11.64 -2.03
N GLN A 84 16.70 12.31 -2.72
CA GLN A 84 17.70 13.16 -2.08
C GLN A 84 17.05 14.31 -1.31
N GLU A 85 16.02 14.94 -1.89
CA GLU A 85 15.23 15.98 -1.23
C GLU A 85 14.59 15.48 0.06
N LYS A 86 13.86 14.34 0.03
CA LYS A 86 13.22 13.79 1.24
C LYS A 86 14.22 13.42 2.32
N VAL A 87 15.38 12.86 1.94
CA VAL A 87 16.46 12.55 2.89
C VAL A 87 17.05 13.84 3.48
N HIS A 88 17.25 14.88 2.66
CA HIS A 88 17.75 16.17 3.13
C HIS A 88 16.78 16.84 4.12
N GLN A 89 15.48 16.77 3.86
CA GLN A 89 14.43 17.25 4.77
C GLN A 89 14.48 16.50 6.10
N LEU A 90 14.57 15.17 6.08
CA LEU A 90 14.73 14.34 7.29
C LEU A 90 15.97 14.73 8.09
N VAL A 91 17.14 14.83 7.44
CA VAL A 91 18.41 15.18 8.10
C VAL A 91 18.34 16.58 8.71
N SER A 92 17.75 17.54 7.98
CA SER A 92 17.57 18.91 8.47
C SER A 92 16.68 18.97 9.70
N HIS A 93 15.59 18.20 9.71
CA HIS A 93 14.68 18.10 10.86
C HIS A 93 15.37 17.45 12.07
N VAL A 94 16.11 16.36 11.88
CA VAL A 94 16.90 15.73 12.97
C VAL A 94 17.95 16.71 13.53
N ALA A 95 18.63 17.47 12.66
CA ALA A 95 19.58 18.48 13.10
C ALA A 95 18.91 19.61 13.90
N GLN A 96 17.68 19.98 13.57
CA GLN A 96 16.89 20.92 14.35
C GLN A 96 16.56 20.36 15.74
N LEU A 97 16.01 19.15 15.83
CA LEU A 97 15.69 18.50 17.11
C LEU A 97 16.94 18.37 18.00
N ALA A 98 18.10 18.07 17.40
CA ALA A 98 19.36 18.02 18.12
C ALA A 98 19.76 19.38 18.72
N ARG A 99 19.58 20.50 17.98
CA ARG A 99 19.82 21.85 18.51
C ARG A 99 18.88 22.19 19.67
N GLU A 100 17.65 21.69 19.62
CA GLU A 100 16.63 21.90 20.64
C GLU A 100 16.76 20.93 21.83
N SER A 101 17.71 19.98 21.78
CA SER A 101 17.83 18.87 22.74
C SER A 101 16.53 18.05 22.89
N ALA A 102 15.75 17.97 21.82
CA ALA A 102 14.47 17.25 21.78
C ALA A 102 14.68 15.76 21.43
N PRO A 103 13.88 14.85 22.01
CA PRO A 103 13.95 13.42 21.68
C PRO A 103 13.49 13.14 20.25
N VAL A 104 14.09 12.12 19.62
CA VAL A 104 13.80 11.72 18.24
C VAL A 104 13.01 10.41 18.21
N HIS A 105 11.80 10.44 17.67
CA HIS A 105 11.00 9.23 17.46
C HIS A 105 11.28 8.60 16.08
N VAL A 106 12.36 7.79 16.00
CA VAL A 106 12.90 7.25 14.74
C VAL A 106 11.86 6.54 13.88
N GLY A 107 11.01 5.69 14.48
CA GLY A 107 9.99 4.95 13.73
C GLY A 107 8.95 5.85 13.05
N ARG A 108 8.65 7.00 13.66
CA ARG A 108 7.68 7.96 13.11
C ARG A 108 8.32 8.76 11.99
N LEU A 109 9.53 9.29 12.22
CA LEU A 109 10.27 10.00 11.19
C LEU A 109 10.52 9.14 9.95
N ALA A 110 10.89 7.87 10.14
CA ALA A 110 11.06 6.92 9.03
C ALA A 110 9.75 6.70 8.27
N PHE A 111 8.64 6.50 8.99
CA PHE A 111 7.31 6.33 8.40
C PHE A 111 6.87 7.57 7.60
N THR A 112 6.92 8.75 8.21
CA THR A 112 6.57 10.04 7.57
C THR A 112 7.43 10.31 6.35
N THR A 113 8.75 10.09 6.43
CA THR A 113 9.66 10.27 5.29
C THR A 113 9.33 9.32 4.15
N ALA A 114 9.08 8.04 4.45
CA ALA A 114 8.70 7.05 3.45
C ALA A 114 7.34 7.35 2.82
N LEU A 115 6.36 7.79 3.63
CA LEU A 115 5.05 8.21 3.17
C LEU A 115 5.16 9.40 2.21
N ASN A 116 5.91 10.44 2.58
CA ASN A 116 6.13 11.61 1.74
C ASN A 116 6.89 11.29 0.45
N LEU A 117 7.87 10.38 0.51
CA LEU A 117 8.54 9.89 -0.69
C LEU A 117 7.54 9.22 -1.65
N LEU A 118 6.69 8.33 -1.14
CA LEU A 118 5.71 7.62 -1.95
C LEU A 118 4.62 8.56 -2.48
N SER A 119 4.09 9.44 -1.63
CA SER A 119 3.04 10.36 -2.03
C SER A 119 3.55 11.40 -3.03
N SER A 120 4.77 11.90 -2.87
CA SER A 120 5.41 12.75 -3.88
C SER A 120 5.66 11.99 -5.19
N THR A 121 6.01 10.70 -5.13
CA THR A 121 6.20 9.89 -6.35
C THR A 121 4.87 9.64 -7.08
N ILE A 122 3.79 9.42 -6.33
CA ILE A 122 2.48 9.05 -6.87
C ILE A 122 1.64 10.26 -7.27
N PHE A 123 1.49 11.22 -6.36
CA PHE A 123 0.62 12.39 -6.47
C PHE A 123 1.37 13.70 -6.66
N SER A 124 2.71 13.71 -6.53
CA SER A 124 3.52 14.93 -6.54
C SER A 124 3.20 15.91 -5.40
N THR A 125 2.76 15.36 -4.26
CA THR A 125 2.39 16.09 -3.04
C THR A 125 2.83 15.30 -1.80
N ASP A 126 3.25 15.99 -0.75
CA ASP A 126 3.52 15.40 0.57
C ASP A 126 2.22 15.27 1.36
N LEU A 127 1.97 14.07 1.93
CA LEU A 127 0.75 13.75 2.66
C LEU A 127 0.90 13.81 4.18
N ALA A 128 2.12 14.05 4.67
CA ALA A 128 2.42 14.21 6.07
C ALA A 128 3.46 15.31 6.30
N ASP A 129 3.41 15.93 7.47
CA ASP A 129 4.41 16.92 7.89
C ASP A 129 5.51 16.23 8.69
N LEU A 130 6.75 16.65 8.48
CA LEU A 130 7.89 16.21 9.30
C LEU A 130 7.96 16.99 10.62
N ASP A 131 7.45 18.23 10.68
CA ASP A 131 7.44 19.05 11.89
C ASP A 131 6.16 18.83 12.72
N ASP A 132 6.32 17.96 13.70
CA ASP A 132 5.25 17.47 14.56
C ASP A 132 5.05 18.26 15.85
N ARG A 133 5.33 19.56 15.84
CA ARG A 133 4.88 20.44 16.95
C ARG A 133 3.35 20.48 17.10
N HIS A 134 2.63 19.93 16.13
CA HIS A 134 1.21 19.64 16.23
C HIS A 134 0.96 18.36 17.06
N VAL A 135 -0.03 18.41 17.96
CA VAL A 135 -0.33 17.32 18.92
C VAL A 135 -0.79 16.01 18.24
N LYS A 136 -1.05 15.99 16.92
CA LYS A 136 -1.62 14.84 16.20
C LYS A 136 -1.03 14.67 14.80
N PRO A 137 -0.77 13.42 14.35
CA PRO A 137 -0.44 13.11 12.96
C PRO A 137 -1.50 13.65 12.00
N GLY A 138 -1.09 13.97 10.78
CA GLY A 138 -2.02 14.27 9.69
C GLY A 138 -3.03 13.13 9.49
N GLU A 139 -4.22 13.44 8.99
CA GLU A 139 -5.29 12.45 8.86
C GLU A 139 -4.86 11.22 8.04
N PHE A 140 -4.08 11.43 6.97
CA PHE A 140 -3.62 10.36 6.09
C PHE A 140 -2.64 9.42 6.80
N GLU A 141 -1.66 9.99 7.52
CA GLU A 141 -0.70 9.26 8.34
C GLU A 141 -1.41 8.45 9.43
N SER A 142 -2.38 9.07 10.11
CA SER A 142 -3.19 8.45 11.16
C SER A 142 -3.99 7.25 10.65
N VAL A 143 -4.69 7.40 9.52
CA VAL A 143 -5.47 6.31 8.92
C VAL A 143 -4.57 5.14 8.49
N LEU A 144 -3.41 5.42 7.88
CA LEU A 144 -2.47 4.36 7.50
C LEU A 144 -1.84 3.66 8.70
N ALA A 145 -1.44 4.40 9.73
CA ALA A 145 -0.89 3.82 10.95
C ALA A 145 -1.94 2.94 11.65
N GLU A 146 -3.19 3.39 11.73
CA GLU A 146 -4.28 2.61 12.31
C GLU A 146 -4.60 1.36 11.47
N LEU A 147 -4.56 1.47 10.14
CA LEU A 147 -4.75 0.33 9.24
C LEU A 147 -3.63 -0.70 9.39
N ASN A 148 -2.36 -0.28 9.51
CA ASN A 148 -1.22 -1.16 9.76
C ASN A 148 -1.41 -1.97 11.04
N VAL A 149 -1.79 -1.29 12.13
CA VAL A 149 -2.05 -1.95 13.41
C VAL A 149 -3.23 -2.91 13.28
N THR A 150 -4.33 -2.47 12.68
CA THR A 150 -5.58 -3.25 12.59
C THR A 150 -5.43 -4.51 11.74
N VAL A 151 -4.74 -4.41 10.60
CA VAL A 151 -4.47 -5.58 9.71
C VAL A 151 -3.48 -6.56 10.36
N GLY A 152 -2.61 -6.08 11.26
CA GLY A 152 -1.68 -6.91 12.01
C GLY A 152 -2.29 -7.63 13.21
N LEU A 153 -3.53 -7.34 13.60
CA LEU A 153 -4.18 -8.00 14.73
C LEU A 153 -4.56 -9.45 14.38
N PRO A 154 -4.31 -10.43 15.28
CA PRO A 154 -4.88 -11.76 15.11
C PRO A 154 -6.40 -11.68 15.20
N ASN A 155 -7.08 -12.01 14.10
CA ASN A 155 -8.54 -11.99 14.00
C ASN A 155 -9.08 -13.42 14.01
N LEU A 156 -10.00 -13.71 14.93
CA LEU A 156 -10.61 -15.00 15.13
C LEU A 156 -11.36 -15.48 13.88
N SER A 157 -11.96 -14.55 13.13
CA SER A 157 -12.61 -14.85 11.85
C SER A 157 -11.66 -15.48 10.83
N ASP A 158 -10.35 -15.19 10.90
CA ASP A 158 -9.34 -15.78 10.01
C ASP A 158 -9.00 -17.23 10.40
N PHE A 159 -9.22 -17.60 11.66
CA PHE A 159 -8.85 -18.92 12.19
C PHE A 159 -10.06 -19.84 12.38
N ILE A 160 -11.27 -19.29 12.49
CA ILE A 160 -12.54 -20.03 12.63
C ILE A 160 -13.58 -19.39 11.69
N PRO A 161 -13.53 -19.70 10.38
CA PRO A 161 -14.40 -19.08 9.37
C PRO A 161 -15.90 -19.27 9.63
N GLU A 162 -16.27 -20.34 10.34
CA GLU A 162 -17.66 -20.66 10.69
C GLU A 162 -18.34 -19.57 11.54
N VAL A 163 -17.56 -18.77 12.26
CA VAL A 163 -18.05 -17.65 13.08
C VAL A 163 -17.68 -16.28 12.52
N ALA A 164 -17.05 -16.21 11.34
CA ALA A 164 -16.56 -14.96 10.75
C ALA A 164 -17.66 -13.90 10.53
N TRP A 165 -18.89 -14.35 10.25
CA TRP A 165 -20.04 -13.48 10.07
C TRP A 165 -20.36 -12.62 11.31
N LEU A 166 -19.99 -13.08 12.52
CA LEU A 166 -20.19 -12.35 13.77
C LEU A 166 -19.25 -11.15 13.95
N ASP A 167 -18.08 -11.14 13.31
CA ASP A 167 -17.04 -10.11 13.50
C ASP A 167 -16.80 -9.80 14.99
N LEU A 168 -16.54 -10.86 15.78
CA LEU A 168 -16.50 -10.82 17.25
C LEU A 168 -15.49 -9.79 17.79
N GLN A 169 -14.40 -9.56 17.08
CA GLN A 169 -13.37 -8.58 17.44
C GLN A 169 -13.58 -7.20 16.78
N GLY A 170 -14.59 -7.05 15.93
CA GLY A 170 -14.85 -5.79 15.21
C GLY A 170 -13.80 -5.44 14.15
N VAL A 171 -12.86 -6.34 13.84
CA VAL A 171 -11.71 -6.07 12.96
C VAL A 171 -12.19 -5.76 11.55
N ARG A 172 -13.18 -6.51 11.03
CA ARG A 172 -13.70 -6.28 9.68
C ARG A 172 -14.38 -4.92 9.57
N ARG A 173 -15.24 -4.56 10.52
CA ARG A 173 -15.87 -3.22 10.58
C ARG A 173 -14.86 -2.09 10.73
N ARG A 174 -13.79 -2.29 11.51
CA ARG A 174 -12.72 -1.29 11.67
C ARG A 174 -11.95 -1.08 10.37
N ILE A 175 -11.57 -2.15 9.69
CA ILE A 175 -10.92 -2.10 8.37
C ILE A 175 -11.83 -1.41 7.34
N GLU A 176 -13.14 -1.64 7.40
CA GLU A 176 -14.10 -0.95 6.52
C GLU A 176 -14.11 0.56 6.71
N GLY A 177 -14.22 1.05 7.94
CA GLY A 177 -14.15 2.49 8.21
C GLY A 177 -12.82 3.11 7.75
N LEU A 178 -11.71 2.40 7.95
CA LEU A 178 -10.38 2.85 7.52
C LEU A 178 -10.24 2.89 6.00
N PHE A 179 -10.71 1.86 5.28
CA PHE A 179 -10.69 1.87 3.82
C PHE A 179 -11.60 2.94 3.23
N GLN A 180 -12.77 3.20 3.82
CA GLN A 180 -13.65 4.27 3.37
C GLN A 180 -12.94 5.63 3.44
N ARG A 181 -12.31 5.94 4.58
CA ARG A 181 -11.55 7.18 4.77
C ARG A 181 -10.35 7.26 3.82
N LEU A 182 -9.53 6.20 3.78
CA LEU A 182 -8.34 6.15 2.92
C LEU A 182 -8.70 6.31 1.44
N HIS A 183 -9.73 5.59 0.97
CA HIS A 183 -10.17 5.70 -0.41
C HIS A 183 -10.74 7.08 -0.70
N ALA A 184 -11.52 7.70 0.19
CA ALA A 184 -12.02 9.06 0.00
C ALA A 184 -10.89 10.07 -0.17
N MET A 185 -9.85 10.01 0.67
CA MET A 185 -8.68 10.89 0.55
C MET A 185 -7.93 10.68 -0.77
N MET A 186 -7.73 9.43 -1.20
CA MET A 186 -7.11 9.17 -2.51
C MET A 186 -7.99 9.61 -3.67
N ASP A 187 -9.31 9.47 -3.54
CA ASP A 187 -10.27 9.89 -4.55
C ASP A 187 -10.21 11.40 -4.77
N GLU A 188 -10.11 12.18 -3.70
CA GLU A 188 -9.90 13.63 -3.75
C GLU A 188 -8.62 13.99 -4.51
N HIS A 189 -7.52 13.28 -4.26
CA HIS A 189 -6.25 13.50 -4.98
C HIS A 189 -6.37 13.16 -6.47
N ILE A 190 -7.09 12.09 -6.81
CA ILE A 190 -7.36 11.73 -8.21
C ILE A 190 -8.20 12.82 -8.89
N GLU A 191 -9.26 13.30 -8.24
CA GLU A 191 -10.11 14.37 -8.78
C GLU A 191 -9.37 15.69 -8.97
N LEU A 192 -8.58 16.10 -7.97
CA LEU A 192 -7.75 17.30 -8.05
C LEU A 192 -6.78 17.22 -9.23
N HIS A 193 -6.12 16.07 -9.39
CA HIS A 193 -5.21 15.82 -10.50
C HIS A 193 -5.92 15.82 -11.85
N MET A 194 -7.09 15.20 -11.96
CA MET A 194 -7.90 15.21 -13.18
C MET A 194 -8.35 16.62 -13.57
N ARG A 195 -8.72 17.47 -12.60
CA ARG A 195 -9.08 18.88 -12.84
C ARG A 195 -7.89 19.69 -13.33
N ALA A 196 -6.71 19.53 -12.73
CA ALA A 196 -5.48 20.17 -13.19
C ALA A 196 -5.14 19.80 -14.64
N ARG A 197 -5.28 18.51 -15.00
CA ARG A 197 -5.11 18.04 -16.39
C ARG A 197 -6.12 18.70 -17.34
N ALA A 198 -7.38 18.79 -16.95
CA ALA A 198 -8.42 19.42 -17.76
C ALA A 198 -8.19 20.93 -17.94
N ALA A 199 -7.56 21.59 -16.97
CA ALA A 199 -7.16 23.00 -17.04
C ALA A 199 -5.90 23.24 -17.89
N GLY A 200 -5.27 22.19 -18.44
CA GLY A 200 -4.08 22.30 -19.27
C GLY A 200 -2.79 22.55 -18.48
N GLU A 201 -2.78 22.27 -17.17
CA GLU A 201 -1.56 22.37 -16.38
C GLU A 201 -0.48 21.40 -16.89
N PRO A 202 0.81 21.78 -16.83
CA PRO A 202 1.89 20.92 -17.28
C PRO A 202 1.90 19.60 -16.51
N THR A 203 1.84 18.48 -17.24
CA THR A 203 1.84 17.13 -16.65
C THR A 203 3.12 16.91 -15.86
N LYS A 204 3.00 16.59 -14.58
CA LYS A 204 4.15 16.24 -13.74
C LYS A 204 4.71 14.83 -14.05
N LYS A 205 4.07 14.08 -14.97
CA LYS A 205 4.42 12.71 -15.38
C LYS A 205 4.63 11.80 -14.17
N ASN A 206 3.73 11.92 -13.20
CA ASN A 206 3.80 11.13 -11.98
C ASN A 206 3.21 9.73 -12.19
N PHE A 207 3.30 8.86 -11.20
CA PHE A 207 2.76 7.51 -11.34
C PHE A 207 1.23 7.51 -11.54
N LEU A 208 0.50 8.49 -11.00
CA LEU A 208 -0.94 8.62 -11.24
C LEU A 208 -1.25 8.91 -12.73
N ASP A 209 -0.48 9.76 -13.41
CA ASP A 209 -0.62 9.99 -14.86
C ASP A 209 -0.53 8.67 -15.64
N VAL A 210 0.47 7.84 -15.31
CA VAL A 210 0.64 6.53 -15.94
C VAL A 210 -0.54 5.61 -15.70
N LEU A 211 -1.11 5.62 -14.49
CA LEU A 211 -2.27 4.80 -14.16
C LEU A 211 -3.53 5.25 -14.91
N LEU A 212 -3.74 6.55 -15.06
CA LEU A 212 -4.88 7.13 -15.78
C LEU A 212 -4.76 6.94 -17.30
N ASP A 213 -3.54 6.99 -17.83
CA ASP A 213 -3.25 6.83 -19.25
C ASP A 213 -3.10 5.36 -19.66
N TYR A 214 -3.00 4.45 -18.69
CA TYR A 214 -2.90 3.02 -18.95
C TYR A 214 -4.09 2.52 -19.77
N ARG A 215 -3.79 1.80 -20.84
CA ARG A 215 -4.75 1.03 -21.62
C ARG A 215 -4.24 -0.40 -21.75
N ASN A 216 -5.11 -1.36 -21.48
CA ASN A 216 -4.80 -2.77 -21.63
C ASN A 216 -4.60 -3.09 -23.12
N THR A 217 -3.58 -3.90 -23.43
CA THR A 217 -3.24 -4.25 -24.82
C THR A 217 -4.28 -5.13 -25.49
N ASP A 218 -5.07 -5.87 -24.70
CA ASP A 218 -5.96 -6.90 -25.23
C ASP A 218 -7.35 -6.35 -25.59
N ASP A 219 -7.87 -5.40 -24.81
CA ASP A 219 -9.23 -4.84 -24.95
C ASP A 219 -9.28 -3.30 -24.97
N ASN A 220 -8.11 -2.63 -24.92
CA ASN A 220 -7.96 -1.19 -24.85
C ASN A 220 -8.69 -0.53 -23.66
N GLN A 221 -9.05 -1.29 -22.63
CA GLN A 221 -9.69 -0.74 -21.43
C GLN A 221 -8.66 -0.22 -20.43
N GLY A 222 -8.99 0.90 -19.79
CA GLY A 222 -8.22 1.43 -18.66
C GLY A 222 -8.54 0.70 -17.35
N PHE A 223 -7.84 1.05 -16.28
CA PHE A 223 -8.20 0.56 -14.96
C PHE A 223 -9.48 1.25 -14.45
N GLU A 224 -10.42 0.45 -13.95
CA GLU A 224 -11.56 0.95 -13.21
C GLU A 224 -11.10 1.75 -11.98
N ARG A 225 -11.85 2.79 -11.61
CA ARG A 225 -11.57 3.65 -10.44
C ARG A 225 -11.34 2.85 -9.16
N GLN A 226 -12.15 1.81 -8.94
CA GLN A 226 -12.00 0.94 -7.77
C GLN A 226 -10.68 0.15 -7.77
N THR A 227 -10.19 -0.24 -8.95
CA THR A 227 -8.90 -0.92 -9.11
C THR A 227 -7.75 0.06 -8.84
N LEU A 228 -7.87 1.31 -9.31
CA LEU A 228 -6.89 2.37 -9.02
C LEU A 228 -6.76 2.61 -7.52
N LEU A 229 -7.87 2.86 -6.82
CA LEU A 229 -7.88 3.09 -5.38
C LEU A 229 -7.21 1.93 -4.62
N LYS A 230 -7.57 0.68 -4.96
CA LYS A 230 -6.99 -0.50 -4.31
C LYS A 230 -5.50 -0.70 -4.63
N LEU A 231 -5.06 -0.37 -5.85
CA LEU A 231 -3.66 -0.38 -6.23
C LEU A 231 -2.85 0.67 -5.47
N LEU A 232 -3.38 1.89 -5.32
CA LEU A 232 -2.75 2.98 -4.60
C LEU A 232 -2.63 2.65 -3.10
N SER A 233 -3.71 2.15 -2.47
CA SER A 233 -3.69 1.64 -1.09
C SER A 233 -2.55 0.64 -0.87
N VAL A 234 -2.43 -0.36 -1.74
CA VAL A 234 -1.41 -1.41 -1.64
C VAL A 234 0.00 -0.88 -1.94
N SER A 235 0.13 0.09 -2.83
CA SER A 235 1.43 0.65 -3.20
C SER A 235 2.03 1.46 -2.06
N ILE A 236 1.18 2.20 -1.33
CA ILE A 236 1.58 2.94 -0.13
C ILE A 236 1.80 1.97 1.03
N PHE A 237 0.86 1.07 1.32
CA PHE A 237 0.93 0.15 2.45
C PHE A 237 2.14 -0.80 2.41
N ARG A 238 2.43 -1.40 1.24
CA ARG A 238 3.49 -2.42 1.10
C ARG A 238 4.92 -1.87 1.22
N VAL A 239 5.12 -0.56 1.04
CA VAL A 239 6.45 0.04 1.21
C VAL A 239 6.64 0.55 2.64
N LEU A 240 5.54 0.83 3.35
CA LEU A 240 5.55 1.30 4.73
C LEU A 240 5.57 0.16 5.77
N CYS A 241 5.32 -1.09 5.37
CA CYS A 241 5.36 -2.30 6.21
C CYS A 241 6.48 -3.25 5.76
#